data_AF-A0A8J9VTQ4-F1
#
_entry.id   AF-A0A8J9VTQ4-F1
#
_cell.length_a   1.000
_cell.length_b   1.000
_cell.length_c   1.000
_cell.angle_alpha   90.00
_cell.angle_beta   90.00
_cell.angle_gamma   90.00
#
_symmetry.space_group_name_H-M   'P 1'
#
loop_
_entity.id
_entity.type
_entity.pdbx_description
1 polymer ?
#
loop_
_entity_poly.entity_id
_entity_poly.type
_entity_poly.pdbx_seq_one_letter_code
_entity_poly.pdbx_strand_id
1 'polypeptide(L)'
;MGQKVSGGVKTAGPGREPSLKALNSDRDLLHPDMQKPSRLDMLLDMPQADRETQVKHAWNNEDRSLNIFVKEDDKLTFHRHPVAQSTDCIRGKVGYTRGLHVWEIHWSTRQRGTHAVVGVATEHAALHSVGYQSLVGSNAESWGWDLGRNKLYHDSKNNPGITYPRTLKADENFVVPDKFLVVLDMDEGTISFVVDGQFLGIAFRGLKGKKLYPIVSAVWGHCEITTKYIGGLDPEPLPLMDLCRRTIRLSLGKDRLKDVPKLPLPQALKNYLLYQ
;
A
#
# COMPACT_ATOMS: atom_id res chain seq x y z
N MET A 1 38.39 55.08 47.49
CA MET A 1 38.90 53.78 47.95
C MET A 1 37.83 52.74 47.63
N GLY A 2 37.96 51.75 46.76
CA GLY A 2 38.98 51.39 45.78
C GLY A 2 38.29 50.62 44.65
N GLN A 3 38.65 50.94 43.41
CA GLN A 3 38.34 50.21 42.19
C GLN A 3 39.19 48.94 42.12
N LYS A 4 38.64 47.83 41.63
CA LYS A 4 39.45 46.77 40.99
C LYS A 4 38.75 46.27 39.73
N VAL A 5 39.50 46.38 38.63
CA VAL A 5 39.23 45.88 37.28
C VAL A 5 40.08 44.64 37.05
N SER A 6 39.52 43.60 36.43
CA SER A 6 40.21 42.63 35.55
C SER A 6 39.12 41.83 34.82
N GLY A 7 38.99 41.74 33.51
CA GLY A 7 40.03 41.69 32.47
C GLY A 7 40.44 40.24 32.24
N GLY A 8 39.88 39.56 31.23
CA GLY A 8 40.55 38.38 30.66
C GLY A 8 39.70 37.26 30.02
N VAL A 9 39.78 37.21 28.69
CA VAL A 9 40.02 36.02 27.83
C VAL A 9 38.86 35.04 27.53
N LYS A 10 38.49 35.05 26.24
CA LYS A 10 37.79 33.96 25.53
C LYS A 10 38.70 32.72 25.45
N THR A 11 38.22 31.58 25.93
CA THR A 11 38.77 30.26 25.63
C THR A 11 37.74 29.43 24.87
N ALA A 12 38.17 28.86 23.75
CA ALA A 12 37.41 27.95 22.92
C ALA A 12 37.86 26.50 23.18
N GLY A 13 36.89 25.59 23.24
CA GLY A 13 37.06 24.12 23.09
C GLY A 13 36.46 23.30 24.25
N PRO A 14 36.12 22.00 24.06
CA PRO A 14 36.20 21.18 22.84
C PRO A 14 34.86 20.52 22.42
N GLY A 15 34.83 20.11 21.14
CA GLY A 15 34.10 18.98 20.55
C GLY A 15 32.72 18.58 21.09
N ARG A 16 31.66 18.91 20.33
CA ARG A 16 30.41 18.14 20.35
C ARG A 16 30.70 16.69 19.98
N GLU A 17 30.51 15.76 20.92
CA GLU A 17 30.27 14.37 20.57
C GLU A 17 29.05 14.29 19.63
N PRO A 18 29.12 13.52 18.52
CA PRO A 18 27.94 13.29 17.71
C PRO A 18 26.93 12.53 18.57
N SER A 19 25.80 13.17 18.83
CA SER A 19 24.68 12.57 19.55
C SER A 19 24.30 11.22 18.94
N LEU A 20 24.25 10.18 19.77
CA LEU A 20 23.76 8.81 19.52
C LEU A 20 22.37 8.72 18.84
N LYS A 21 21.70 9.85 18.57
CA LYS A 21 20.39 9.93 17.91
C LYS A 21 20.43 9.69 16.40
N ALA A 22 21.56 9.95 15.73
CA ALA A 22 21.70 9.70 14.28
C ALA A 22 21.81 8.20 13.94
N LEU A 23 22.23 7.37 14.90
CA LEU A 23 22.39 5.92 14.71
C LEU A 23 21.06 5.15 14.72
N ASN A 24 19.98 5.75 15.24
CA ASN A 24 18.67 5.09 15.28
C ASN A 24 17.90 5.24 13.96
N SER A 25 18.08 6.35 13.22
CA SER A 25 17.42 6.53 11.92
C SER A 25 17.93 5.55 10.86
N ASP A 26 19.21 5.20 10.91
CA ASP A 26 19.78 4.20 9.99
C ASP A 26 19.34 2.77 10.33
N ARG A 27 19.07 2.46 11.61
CA ARG A 27 18.57 1.14 12.03
C ARG A 27 17.14 0.86 11.58
N ASP A 28 16.28 1.87 11.56
CA ASP A 28 14.90 1.72 11.09
C ASP A 28 14.83 1.52 9.56
N LEU A 29 15.78 2.09 8.80
CA LEU A 29 15.92 1.88 7.34
C LEU A 29 16.49 0.50 6.99
N LEU A 30 17.20 -0.14 7.92
CA LEU A 30 17.75 -1.50 7.79
C LEU A 30 16.79 -2.59 8.29
N HIS A 31 15.60 -2.23 8.77
CA HIS A 31 14.62 -3.22 9.23
C HIS A 31 14.16 -4.07 8.03
N PRO A 32 14.19 -5.42 8.11
CA PRO A 32 13.82 -6.30 6.99
C PRO A 32 12.45 -5.99 6.40
N ASP A 33 11.51 -5.53 7.24
CA ASP A 33 10.16 -5.15 6.82
C ASP A 33 10.11 -3.91 5.93
N MET A 34 11.15 -3.07 5.91
CA MET A 34 11.21 -1.85 5.09
C MET A 34 11.82 -2.08 3.71
N GLN A 35 12.43 -3.25 3.49
CA GLN A 35 13.04 -3.56 2.19
C GLN A 35 11.95 -3.90 1.17
N LYS A 36 11.89 -3.12 0.09
CA LYS A 36 10.96 -3.38 -1.01
C LYS A 36 11.27 -4.74 -1.66
N PRO A 37 10.30 -5.66 -1.76
CA PRO A 37 10.53 -6.96 -2.38
C PRO A 37 10.90 -6.83 -3.87
N SER A 38 11.92 -7.56 -4.32
CA SER A 38 12.36 -7.53 -5.72
C SER A 38 11.25 -7.96 -6.68
N ARG A 39 10.39 -8.91 -6.29
CA ARG A 39 9.20 -9.36 -7.04
C ARG A 39 8.18 -8.24 -7.25
N LEU A 40 8.04 -7.32 -6.28
CA LEU A 40 7.15 -6.16 -6.42
C LEU A 40 7.64 -5.22 -7.52
N ASP A 41 8.94 -4.91 -7.55
CA ASP A 41 9.51 -4.11 -8.62
C ASP A 41 9.34 -4.77 -10.00
N MET A 42 9.46 -6.10 -10.08
CA MET A 42 9.19 -6.83 -11.33
C MET A 42 7.77 -6.62 -11.81
N LEU A 43 6.80 -6.86 -10.93
CA LEU A 43 5.37 -6.75 -11.26
C LEU A 43 5.05 -5.33 -11.72
N LEU A 44 5.57 -4.30 -11.05
CA LEU A 44 5.31 -2.91 -11.39
C LEU A 44 6.01 -2.44 -12.69
N ASP A 45 7.05 -3.14 -13.15
CA ASP A 45 7.71 -2.89 -14.44
C ASP A 45 7.04 -3.62 -15.62
N MET A 46 6.12 -4.55 -15.35
CA MET A 46 5.32 -5.22 -16.36
C MET A 46 4.12 -4.36 -16.81
N PRO A 47 3.58 -4.57 -18.02
CA PRO A 47 2.32 -3.97 -18.43
C PRO A 47 1.21 -4.27 -17.41
N GLN A 48 0.40 -3.26 -17.12
CA GLN A 48 -0.74 -3.44 -16.22
C GLN A 48 -1.74 -4.42 -16.82
N ALA A 49 -2.45 -5.14 -15.96
CA ALA A 49 -3.55 -6.02 -16.33
C ALA A 49 -4.56 -5.26 -17.21
N ASP A 50 -5.08 -5.93 -18.24
CA ASP A 50 -6.08 -5.36 -19.14
C ASP A 50 -7.42 -5.06 -18.44
N ARG A 51 -8.31 -4.34 -19.12
CA ARG A 51 -9.60 -3.92 -18.54
C ARG A 51 -10.47 -5.11 -18.16
N GLU A 52 -10.47 -6.18 -18.95
CA GLU A 52 -11.27 -7.37 -18.66
C GLU A 52 -10.81 -8.02 -17.35
N THR A 53 -9.49 -8.17 -17.17
CA THR A 53 -8.88 -8.69 -15.95
C THR A 53 -9.14 -7.76 -14.77
N GLN A 54 -9.04 -6.44 -14.94
CA GLN A 54 -9.41 -5.48 -13.90
C GLN A 54 -10.85 -5.69 -13.40
N VAL A 55 -11.81 -5.89 -14.31
CA VAL A 55 -13.23 -6.12 -13.97
C VAL A 55 -13.46 -7.48 -13.29
N LYS A 56 -12.67 -8.52 -13.66
CA LYS A 56 -12.68 -9.83 -12.97
C LYS A 56 -12.25 -9.71 -11.51
N HIS A 57 -11.30 -8.82 -11.21
CA HIS A 57 -10.76 -8.59 -9.87
C HIS A 57 -11.43 -7.43 -9.11
N ALA A 58 -12.42 -6.77 -9.72
CA ALA A 58 -13.11 -5.61 -9.15
C ALA A 58 -13.97 -5.94 -7.93
N TRP A 59 -14.66 -4.93 -7.40
CA TRP A 59 -15.64 -5.08 -6.33
C TRP A 59 -16.75 -6.07 -6.68
N ASN A 60 -17.18 -6.85 -5.69
CA ASN A 60 -18.23 -7.84 -5.83
C ASN A 60 -19.58 -7.25 -5.43
N ASN A 61 -20.47 -7.04 -6.40
CA ASN A 61 -21.80 -6.49 -6.13
C ASN A 61 -22.71 -7.45 -5.35
N GLU A 62 -22.35 -8.73 -5.28
CA GLU A 62 -23.07 -9.77 -4.52
C GLU A 62 -22.49 -9.97 -3.10
N ASP A 63 -21.38 -9.30 -2.77
CA ASP A 63 -20.66 -9.48 -1.50
C ASP A 63 -20.27 -8.13 -0.89
N ARG A 64 -21.30 -7.44 -0.38
CA ARG A 64 -21.25 -6.04 0.06
C ARG A 64 -22.26 -5.75 1.17
N SER A 65 -22.06 -4.65 1.89
CA SER A 65 -23.15 -4.00 2.61
C SER A 65 -24.27 -3.59 1.65
N LEU A 66 -25.52 -3.68 2.10
CA LEU A 66 -26.68 -3.21 1.35
C LEU A 66 -26.66 -1.69 1.10
N ASN A 67 -25.89 -0.93 1.87
CA ASN A 67 -25.74 0.53 1.72
C ASN A 67 -24.71 0.93 0.65
N ILE A 68 -24.08 -0.03 -0.02
CA ILE A 68 -23.12 0.18 -1.10
C ILE A 68 -23.69 -0.44 -2.38
N PHE A 69 -23.41 0.11 -3.55
CA PHE A 69 -23.63 -0.57 -4.83
C PHE A 69 -22.47 -0.32 -5.78
N VAL A 70 -22.15 -1.29 -6.64
CA VAL A 70 -21.17 -1.11 -7.72
C VAL A 70 -21.83 -0.32 -8.85
N LYS A 71 -21.17 0.74 -9.34
CA LYS A 71 -21.72 1.61 -10.38
C LYS A 71 -21.92 0.84 -11.69
N GLU A 72 -22.98 1.17 -12.43
CA GLU A 72 -23.27 0.50 -13.69
C GLU A 72 -22.35 0.92 -14.83
N ASP A 73 -22.02 2.21 -14.87
CA ASP A 73 -21.14 2.87 -15.84
C ASP A 73 -19.64 2.64 -15.56
N ASP A 74 -19.27 2.39 -14.30
CA ASP A 74 -17.91 1.99 -13.92
C ASP A 74 -17.88 0.83 -12.92
N LYS A 75 -17.71 -0.39 -13.47
CA LYS A 75 -17.66 -1.64 -12.71
C LYS A 75 -16.47 -1.75 -11.74
N LEU A 76 -15.51 -0.82 -11.78
CA LEU A 76 -14.39 -0.76 -10.83
C LEU A 76 -14.70 0.07 -9.59
N THR A 77 -15.78 0.84 -9.61
CA THR A 77 -16.10 1.83 -8.58
C THR A 77 -17.41 1.45 -7.90
N PHE A 78 -17.43 1.48 -6.57
CA PHE A 78 -18.67 1.44 -5.82
C PHE A 78 -19.05 2.83 -5.32
N HIS A 79 -20.33 3.03 -5.05
CA HIS A 79 -20.89 4.20 -4.39
C HIS A 79 -21.54 3.80 -3.06
N ARG A 80 -21.34 4.59 -2.01
CA ARG A 80 -21.98 4.39 -0.70
C ARG A 80 -23.15 5.37 -0.51
N HIS A 81 -24.34 4.87 -0.18
CA HIS A 81 -25.49 5.69 0.20
C HIS A 81 -25.20 6.53 1.46
N PRO A 82 -25.80 7.72 1.61
CA PRO A 82 -25.57 8.62 2.74
C PRO A 82 -26.33 8.17 4.01
N VAL A 83 -26.01 6.96 4.50
CA VAL A 83 -26.63 6.39 5.69
C VAL A 83 -25.86 6.84 6.93
N ALA A 84 -26.57 7.50 7.84
CA ALA A 84 -26.01 7.96 9.12
C ALA A 84 -25.75 6.79 10.08
N GLN A 85 -24.74 6.94 10.94
CA GLN A 85 -24.38 5.93 11.96
C GLN A 85 -24.20 4.52 11.37
N SER A 86 -23.49 4.42 10.26
CA SER A 86 -23.23 3.18 9.55
C SER A 86 -21.80 3.14 9.05
N THR A 87 -21.12 2.02 9.27
CA THR A 87 -19.89 1.65 8.57
C THR A 87 -20.20 0.52 7.59
N ASP A 88 -19.76 0.67 6.36
CA ASP A 88 -20.12 -0.22 5.26
C ASP A 88 -18.89 -0.69 4.49
N CYS A 89 -18.83 -1.98 4.20
CA CYS A 89 -17.74 -2.63 3.47
C CYS A 89 -18.24 -3.30 2.19
N ILE A 90 -17.28 -3.61 1.33
CA ILE A 90 -17.45 -4.44 0.14
C ILE A 90 -16.16 -5.20 -0.13
N ARG A 91 -16.26 -6.47 -0.53
CA ARG A 91 -15.12 -7.30 -0.92
C ARG A 91 -14.90 -7.28 -2.43
N GLY A 92 -13.65 -7.52 -2.84
CA GLY A 92 -13.33 -7.86 -4.23
C GLY A 92 -13.86 -9.23 -4.61
N LYS A 93 -14.06 -9.49 -5.92
CA LYS A 93 -14.57 -10.78 -6.43
C LYS A 93 -13.61 -11.94 -6.23
N VAL A 94 -12.31 -11.68 -6.30
CA VAL A 94 -11.27 -12.72 -6.23
C VAL A 94 -10.67 -12.78 -4.83
N GLY A 95 -10.71 -13.97 -4.24
CA GLY A 95 -9.98 -14.28 -3.01
C GLY A 95 -8.67 -14.98 -3.35
N TYR A 96 -7.55 -14.39 -2.94
CA TYR A 96 -6.21 -14.86 -3.24
C TYR A 96 -5.72 -15.85 -2.19
N THR A 97 -5.03 -16.90 -2.63
CA THR A 97 -4.49 -17.97 -1.77
C THR A 97 -3.00 -18.24 -1.95
N ARG A 98 -2.39 -17.69 -3.01
CA ARG A 98 -0.98 -17.84 -3.39
C ARG A 98 -0.58 -16.67 -4.29
N GLY A 99 0.71 -16.45 -4.49
CA GLY A 99 1.21 -15.42 -5.40
C GLY A 99 1.28 -14.02 -4.78
N LEU A 100 1.94 -13.14 -5.52
CA LEU A 100 1.97 -11.70 -5.27
C LEU A 100 0.87 -11.02 -6.08
N HIS A 101 0.07 -10.17 -5.47
CA HIS A 101 -1.01 -9.43 -6.09
C HIS A 101 -0.95 -7.96 -5.74
N VAL A 102 -1.15 -7.09 -6.73
CA VAL A 102 -1.14 -5.64 -6.55
C VAL A 102 -2.40 -5.03 -7.15
N TRP A 103 -3.05 -4.15 -6.39
CA TRP A 103 -4.15 -3.31 -6.88
C TRP A 103 -3.99 -1.88 -6.39
N GLU A 104 -4.42 -0.94 -7.22
CA GLU A 104 -4.55 0.47 -6.87
C GLU A 104 -5.91 0.72 -6.23
N ILE A 105 -5.93 1.49 -5.15
CA ILE A 105 -7.13 2.12 -4.62
C ILE A 105 -7.11 3.57 -5.01
N HIS A 106 -8.22 4.05 -5.57
CA HIS A 106 -8.50 5.46 -5.75
C HIS A 106 -9.66 5.85 -4.83
N TRP A 107 -9.34 6.61 -3.79
CA TRP A 107 -10.28 7.10 -2.79
C TRP A 107 -9.94 8.54 -2.44
N SER A 108 -10.79 9.46 -2.92
CA SER A 108 -10.63 10.89 -2.66
C SER A 108 -10.47 11.19 -1.17
N THR A 109 -9.41 11.90 -0.82
CA THR A 109 -9.12 12.42 0.53
C THR A 109 -10.30 13.15 1.15
N ARG A 110 -11.11 13.85 0.34
CA ARG A 110 -12.30 14.61 0.77
C ARG A 110 -13.51 13.72 1.07
N GLN A 111 -13.46 12.44 0.72
CA GLN A 111 -14.55 11.47 0.87
C GLN A 111 -14.24 10.35 1.87
N ARG A 112 -13.27 10.55 2.77
CA ARG A 112 -12.85 9.53 3.75
C ARG A 112 -13.62 9.58 5.06
N GLY A 113 -14.00 10.79 5.50
CA GLY A 113 -14.67 10.98 6.78
C GLY A 113 -13.82 10.56 7.98
N THR A 114 -14.49 10.09 9.03
CA THR A 114 -13.85 9.76 10.31
C THR A 114 -13.14 8.41 10.32
N HIS A 115 -13.54 7.47 9.46
CA HIS A 115 -12.98 6.12 9.38
C HIS A 115 -12.95 5.67 7.91
N ALA A 116 -11.75 5.62 7.35
CA ALA A 116 -11.50 5.11 6.01
C ALA A 116 -10.41 4.04 6.12
N VAL A 117 -10.80 2.78 5.94
CA VAL A 117 -9.89 1.65 6.16
C VAL A 117 -9.80 0.82 4.89
N VAL A 118 -8.58 0.44 4.52
CA VAL A 118 -8.28 -0.42 3.38
C VAL A 118 -7.47 -1.62 3.82
N GLY A 119 -7.75 -2.80 3.26
CA GLY A 119 -6.90 -3.96 3.49
C GLY A 119 -7.45 -5.23 2.88
N VAL A 120 -7.39 -6.32 3.65
CA VAL A 120 -7.83 -7.65 3.23
C VAL A 120 -8.67 -8.34 4.31
N ALA A 121 -9.55 -9.23 3.88
CA ALA A 121 -10.42 -9.99 4.76
C ALA A 121 -10.65 -11.42 4.26
N THR A 122 -11.03 -12.30 5.18
CA THR A 122 -11.65 -13.59 4.83
C THR A 122 -13.09 -13.36 4.34
N GLU A 123 -13.72 -14.42 3.85
CA GLU A 123 -15.15 -14.41 3.51
C GLU A 123 -16.06 -14.23 4.74
N HIS A 124 -15.56 -14.50 5.95
CA HIS A 124 -16.32 -14.44 7.20
C HIS A 124 -16.31 -13.05 7.86
N ALA A 125 -15.50 -12.11 7.37
CA ALA A 125 -15.51 -10.75 7.90
C ALA A 125 -16.87 -10.07 7.70
N ALA A 126 -17.37 -9.39 8.73
CA ALA A 126 -18.63 -8.64 8.63
C ALA A 126 -18.48 -7.46 7.66
N LEU A 127 -19.50 -7.23 6.83
CA LEU A 127 -19.50 -6.16 5.85
C LEU A 127 -20.28 -4.91 6.26
N HIS A 128 -20.90 -4.92 7.43
CA HIS A 128 -21.67 -3.79 7.93
C HIS A 128 -21.58 -3.75 9.46
N SER A 129 -21.61 -2.53 10.02
CA SER A 129 -21.80 -2.32 11.45
C SER A 129 -22.50 -1.00 11.71
N VAL A 130 -23.25 -0.97 12.82
CA VAL A 130 -23.89 0.25 13.32
C VAL A 130 -22.82 1.15 13.97
N GLY A 131 -22.97 2.45 13.76
CA GLY A 131 -22.03 3.48 14.21
C GLY A 131 -20.83 3.66 13.29
N TYR A 132 -20.08 4.74 13.50
CA TYR A 132 -18.85 5.02 12.75
C TYR A 132 -17.64 4.41 13.44
N GLN A 133 -17.00 3.44 12.79
CA GLN A 133 -15.83 2.73 13.31
C GLN A 133 -14.91 2.21 12.20
N SER A 134 -13.67 1.87 12.56
CA SER A 134 -12.72 1.12 11.72
C SER A 134 -13.14 -0.36 11.68
N LEU A 135 -14.09 -0.72 10.83
CA LEU A 135 -14.68 -2.07 10.80
C LEU A 135 -13.72 -3.12 10.25
N VAL A 136 -13.00 -2.82 9.16
CA VAL A 136 -11.91 -3.68 8.68
C VAL A 136 -10.78 -3.63 9.71
N GLY A 137 -10.34 -4.79 10.19
CA GLY A 137 -9.37 -4.93 11.27
C GLY A 137 -9.98 -5.03 12.67
N SER A 138 -11.30 -4.92 12.82
CA SER A 138 -11.98 -4.94 14.13
C SER A 138 -12.01 -6.33 14.80
N ASN A 139 -11.79 -7.40 14.04
CA ASN A 139 -11.79 -8.79 14.49
C ASN A 139 -10.67 -9.59 13.79
N ALA A 140 -10.57 -10.87 14.08
CA ALA A 140 -9.55 -11.77 13.52
C ALA A 140 -9.75 -12.10 12.02
N GLU A 141 -10.89 -11.73 11.42
CA GLU A 141 -11.22 -12.06 10.03
C GLU A 141 -10.73 -11.02 9.02
N SER A 142 -10.13 -9.92 9.48
CA SER A 142 -9.68 -8.84 8.61
C SER A 142 -8.45 -8.10 9.13
N TRP A 143 -7.72 -7.48 8.20
CA TRP A 143 -6.50 -6.70 8.42
C TRP A 143 -6.64 -5.38 7.66
N GLY A 144 -6.55 -4.25 8.36
CA GLY A 144 -6.87 -2.93 7.80
C GLY A 144 -5.88 -1.85 8.17
N TRP A 145 -5.63 -0.93 7.24
CA TRP A 145 -4.95 0.33 7.48
C TRP A 145 -5.96 1.48 7.45
N ASP A 146 -6.15 2.13 8.60
CA ASP A 146 -6.94 3.35 8.73
C ASP A 146 -6.13 4.54 8.23
N LEU A 147 -6.54 5.07 7.07
CA LEU A 147 -5.83 6.10 6.32
C LEU A 147 -5.82 7.46 7.03
N GLY A 148 -6.82 7.73 7.88
CA GLY A 148 -6.93 9.00 8.60
C GLY A 148 -6.13 8.99 9.89
N ARG A 149 -6.05 7.83 10.55
CA ARG A 149 -5.31 7.66 11.81
C ARG A 149 -3.87 7.19 11.62
N ASN A 150 -3.50 6.77 10.41
CA ASN A 150 -2.22 6.12 10.14
C ASN A 150 -1.99 4.93 11.09
N LYS A 151 -3.03 4.12 11.28
CA LYS A 151 -3.00 2.95 12.18
C LYS A 151 -3.43 1.68 11.48
N LEU A 152 -2.69 0.62 11.76
CA LEU A 152 -3.00 -0.76 11.39
C LEU A 152 -3.86 -1.39 12.47
N TYR A 153 -4.94 -2.03 12.05
CA TYR A 153 -5.87 -2.77 12.90
C TYR A 153 -6.00 -4.21 12.42
N HIS A 154 -5.88 -5.13 13.37
CA HIS A 154 -6.23 -6.54 13.23
C HIS A 154 -6.63 -7.04 14.61
N ASP A 155 -7.81 -7.67 14.70
CA ASP A 155 -8.40 -8.06 15.97
C ASP A 155 -8.36 -6.93 17.02
N SER A 156 -8.77 -5.72 16.61
CA SER A 156 -8.57 -4.50 17.40
C SER A 156 -9.40 -4.43 18.67
N LYS A 157 -10.35 -5.35 18.86
CA LYS A 157 -11.05 -5.54 20.14
C LYS A 157 -10.12 -6.07 21.22
N ASN A 158 -9.09 -6.82 20.83
CA ASN A 158 -8.11 -7.42 21.73
C ASN A 158 -6.73 -6.76 21.62
N ASN A 159 -6.42 -6.13 20.48
CA ASN A 159 -5.11 -5.56 20.19
C ASN A 159 -5.17 -4.04 19.92
N PRO A 160 -4.21 -3.24 20.43
CA PRO A 160 -4.13 -1.83 20.09
C PRO A 160 -3.69 -1.64 18.63
N GLY A 161 -4.15 -0.55 18.01
CA GLY A 161 -3.71 -0.19 16.66
C GLY A 161 -2.25 0.25 16.62
N ILE A 162 -1.52 -0.17 15.58
CA ILE A 162 -0.08 0.07 15.40
C ILE A 162 0.12 1.21 14.39
N THR A 163 0.97 2.20 14.69
CA THR A 163 1.28 3.29 13.76
C THR A 163 1.91 2.78 12.46
N TYR A 164 1.44 3.27 11.32
CA TYR A 164 1.97 2.96 9.98
C TYR A 164 1.84 4.16 9.04
N PRO A 165 2.91 4.59 8.33
CA PRO A 165 4.22 3.92 8.22
C PRO A 165 5.00 3.84 9.54
N ARG A 166 5.83 2.80 9.72
CA ARG A 166 6.59 2.60 10.98
C ARG A 166 7.63 3.71 11.22
N THR A 167 8.06 4.37 10.15
CA THR A 167 8.97 5.52 10.18
C THR A 167 8.28 6.83 10.59
N LEU A 168 6.96 6.84 10.71
CA LEU A 168 6.19 8.04 11.03
C LEU A 168 6.47 8.48 12.47
N LYS A 169 6.96 9.71 12.64
CA LYS A 169 7.19 10.30 13.96
C LYS A 169 5.88 10.80 14.56
N ALA A 170 5.84 10.91 15.89
CA ALA A 170 4.62 11.29 16.62
C ALA A 170 4.09 12.70 16.26
N ASP A 171 4.96 13.58 15.77
CA ASP A 171 4.69 14.96 15.37
C ASP A 171 4.47 15.13 13.85
N GLU A 172 4.62 14.05 13.08
CA GLU A 172 4.55 14.09 11.63
C GLU A 172 3.15 13.72 11.13
N ASN A 173 2.60 14.54 10.24
CA ASN A 173 1.31 14.29 9.62
C ASN A 173 1.50 13.59 8.28
N PHE A 174 1.20 12.29 8.21
CA PHE A 174 1.20 11.55 6.96
C PHE A 174 -0.18 11.57 6.32
N VAL A 175 -0.30 12.25 5.18
CA VAL A 175 -1.56 12.32 4.42
C VAL A 175 -1.46 11.37 3.23
N VAL A 176 -2.21 10.28 3.28
CA VAL A 176 -2.29 9.36 2.13
C VAL A 176 -2.96 10.08 0.95
N PRO A 177 -2.35 10.14 -0.25
CA PRO A 177 -2.95 10.76 -1.43
C PRO A 177 -4.17 9.98 -1.92
N ASP A 178 -4.90 10.51 -2.90
CA ASP A 178 -6.10 9.90 -3.44
C ASP A 178 -5.84 8.51 -4.04
N LYS A 179 -4.64 8.28 -4.60
CA LYS A 179 -4.25 7.00 -5.22
C LYS A 179 -3.05 6.39 -4.52
N PHE A 180 -3.12 5.10 -4.23
CA PHE A 180 -2.03 4.32 -3.65
C PHE A 180 -2.21 2.84 -3.98
N LEU A 181 -1.14 2.06 -3.84
CA LEU A 181 -1.16 0.63 -4.11
C LEU A 181 -1.27 -0.17 -2.82
N VAL A 182 -2.01 -1.27 -2.90
CA VAL A 182 -2.02 -2.34 -1.92
C VAL A 182 -1.29 -3.53 -2.53
N VAL A 183 -0.40 -4.12 -1.75
CA VAL A 183 0.46 -5.23 -2.16
C VAL A 183 0.21 -6.40 -1.21
N LEU A 184 -0.37 -7.47 -1.72
CA LEU A 184 -0.61 -8.71 -0.99
C LEU A 184 0.30 -9.79 -1.53
N ASP A 185 1.21 -10.28 -0.70
CA ASP A 185 2.05 -11.43 -1.01
C ASP A 185 1.53 -12.63 -0.21
N MET A 186 0.82 -13.54 -0.86
CA MET A 186 0.29 -14.74 -0.21
C MET A 186 1.35 -15.83 -0.04
N ASP A 187 2.45 -15.77 -0.79
CA ASP A 187 3.56 -16.69 -0.67
C ASP A 187 4.38 -16.38 0.59
N GLU A 188 4.62 -15.10 0.87
CA GLU A 188 5.22 -14.61 2.12
C GLU A 188 4.20 -14.38 3.24
N GLY A 189 2.92 -14.36 2.91
CA GLY A 189 1.84 -14.13 3.87
C GLY A 189 1.89 -12.74 4.47
N THR A 190 2.08 -11.73 3.63
CA THR A 190 2.23 -10.33 4.03
C THR A 190 1.32 -9.40 3.24
N ILE A 191 0.96 -8.28 3.84
CA ILE A 191 0.34 -7.15 3.13
C ILE A 191 1.13 -5.88 3.44
N SER A 192 1.26 -5.02 2.44
CA SER A 192 2.02 -3.77 2.48
C SER A 192 1.39 -2.74 1.53
N PHE A 193 1.87 -1.50 1.60
CA PHE A 193 1.33 -0.40 0.81
C PHE A 193 2.45 0.39 0.10
N VAL A 194 2.14 0.93 -1.06
CA VAL A 194 3.01 1.86 -1.79
C VAL A 194 2.27 3.17 -2.00
N VAL A 195 2.84 4.26 -1.51
CA VAL A 195 2.30 5.62 -1.61
C VAL A 195 3.31 6.49 -2.34
N ASP A 196 2.87 7.19 -3.39
CA ASP A 196 3.74 8.05 -4.23
C ASP A 196 5.04 7.35 -4.70
N GLY A 197 4.92 6.06 -5.01
CA GLY A 197 6.05 5.21 -5.43
C GLY A 197 6.95 4.70 -4.30
N GLN A 198 6.76 5.18 -3.07
CA GLN A 198 7.48 4.75 -1.88
C GLN A 198 6.84 3.52 -1.23
N PHE A 199 7.62 2.46 -1.06
CA PHE A 199 7.22 1.29 -0.28
C PHE A 199 7.25 1.64 1.21
N LEU A 200 6.11 1.48 1.89
CA LEU A 200 5.94 1.91 3.28
C LEU A 200 6.33 0.83 4.32
N GLY A 201 6.79 -0.32 3.85
CA GLY A 201 7.12 -1.47 4.67
C GLY A 201 5.96 -2.44 4.85
N ILE A 202 6.25 -3.61 5.42
CA ILE A 202 5.25 -4.64 5.71
C ILE A 202 4.31 -4.16 6.82
N ALA A 203 3.00 -4.18 6.53
CA ALA A 203 1.95 -3.81 7.48
C ALA A 203 1.54 -5.00 8.36
N PHE A 204 1.23 -6.15 7.75
CA PHE A 204 0.88 -7.36 8.49
C PHE A 204 1.62 -8.58 7.93
N ARG A 205 1.83 -9.57 8.81
CA ARG A 205 2.39 -10.89 8.52
C ARG A 205 1.41 -11.98 8.97
N GLY A 206 1.70 -13.25 8.66
CA GLY A 206 0.89 -14.39 9.11
C GLY A 206 -0.35 -14.66 8.27
N LEU A 207 -0.34 -14.22 7.00
CA LEU A 207 -1.46 -14.37 6.08
C LEU A 207 -1.41 -15.66 5.25
N LYS A 208 -0.32 -16.45 5.32
CA LYS A 208 -0.17 -17.71 4.57
C LYS A 208 -1.29 -18.69 4.92
N GLY A 209 -1.72 -19.48 3.92
CA GLY A 209 -2.74 -20.52 4.09
C GLY A 209 -4.17 -20.00 4.23
N LYS A 210 -4.39 -18.70 4.08
CA LYS A 210 -5.73 -18.08 4.06
C LYS A 210 -6.21 -17.86 2.63
N LYS A 211 -7.51 -17.64 2.47
CA LYS A 211 -8.11 -17.04 1.27
C LYS A 211 -8.53 -15.62 1.58
N LEU A 212 -7.87 -14.64 0.97
CA LEU A 212 -8.02 -13.23 1.32
C LEU A 212 -8.53 -12.40 0.16
N TYR A 213 -9.55 -11.60 0.42
CA TYR A 213 -10.20 -10.71 -0.53
C TYR A 213 -9.81 -9.26 -0.23
N PRO A 214 -9.57 -8.43 -1.25
CA PRO A 214 -9.50 -6.98 -1.07
C PRO A 214 -10.77 -6.48 -0.39
N ILE A 215 -10.64 -5.57 0.58
CA ILE A 215 -11.78 -4.99 1.29
C ILE A 215 -11.49 -3.54 1.69
N VAL A 216 -12.54 -2.74 1.78
CA VAL A 216 -12.51 -1.43 2.44
C VAL A 216 -13.70 -1.30 3.39
N SER A 217 -13.58 -0.46 4.42
CA SER A 217 -14.72 0.03 5.20
C SER A 217 -14.80 1.55 5.14
N ALA A 218 -15.98 2.07 4.79
CA ALA A 218 -16.25 3.49 4.60
C ALA A 218 -17.44 3.97 5.43
N VAL A 219 -17.39 5.24 5.86
CA VAL A 219 -18.45 5.92 6.62
C VAL A 219 -19.00 7.17 5.94
N TRP A 220 -18.33 7.65 4.89
CA TRP A 220 -18.69 8.91 4.24
C TRP A 220 -19.88 8.71 3.29
N GLY A 221 -20.88 9.58 3.36
CA GLY A 221 -22.01 9.54 2.44
C GLY A 221 -21.58 9.97 1.04
N HIS A 222 -22.03 9.26 0.01
CA HIS A 222 -21.67 9.50 -1.39
C HIS A 222 -20.19 9.34 -1.72
N CYS A 223 -19.41 8.65 -0.87
CA CYS A 223 -18.06 8.29 -1.27
C CYS A 223 -18.09 7.30 -2.43
N GLU A 224 -17.15 7.49 -3.35
CA GLU A 224 -16.87 6.58 -4.44
C GLU A 224 -15.44 6.08 -4.32
N ILE A 225 -15.27 4.76 -4.35
CA ILE A 225 -13.96 4.11 -4.23
C ILE A 225 -13.75 3.17 -5.41
N THR A 226 -12.72 3.45 -6.20
CA THR A 226 -12.31 2.62 -7.33
C THR A 226 -11.22 1.64 -6.89
N THR A 227 -11.32 0.40 -7.35
CA THR A 227 -10.21 -0.57 -7.29
C THR A 227 -9.76 -0.92 -8.71
N LYS A 228 -8.44 -0.87 -8.94
CA LYS A 228 -7.86 -1.25 -10.22
C LYS A 228 -6.78 -2.29 -9.99
N TYR A 229 -7.04 -3.53 -10.42
CA TYR A 229 -6.05 -4.58 -10.37
C TYR A 229 -4.88 -4.25 -11.31
N ILE A 230 -3.66 -4.26 -10.77
CA ILE A 230 -2.44 -3.92 -11.51
C ILE A 230 -1.84 -5.18 -12.13
N GLY A 231 -1.81 -6.28 -11.38
CA GLY A 231 -1.26 -7.54 -11.85
C GLY A 231 -0.95 -8.50 -10.71
N GLY A 232 -0.43 -9.67 -11.07
CA GLY A 232 0.01 -10.67 -10.12
C GLY A 232 1.16 -11.50 -10.67
N LEU A 233 1.93 -12.09 -9.75
CA LEU A 233 2.99 -13.05 -10.05
C LEU A 233 2.73 -14.34 -9.26
N ASP A 234 2.58 -15.45 -9.96
CA ASP A 234 2.53 -16.77 -9.34
C ASP A 234 3.84 -17.09 -8.57
N PRO A 235 3.80 -17.98 -7.57
CA PRO A 235 4.98 -18.36 -6.78
C PRO A 235 6.14 -18.94 -7.61
N GLU A 236 5.86 -19.38 -8.84
CA GLU A 236 6.84 -20.03 -9.70
C GLU A 236 8.01 -19.11 -10.11
N PRO A 237 9.20 -19.69 -10.37
CA PRO A 237 10.31 -18.94 -10.95
C PRO A 237 9.88 -18.30 -12.27
N LEU A 238 10.18 -17.01 -12.42
CA LEU A 238 9.87 -16.33 -13.66
C LEU A 238 10.69 -16.90 -14.82
N PRO A 239 10.13 -16.92 -16.04
CA PRO A 239 10.87 -17.32 -17.23
C PRO A 239 12.17 -16.52 -17.36
N LEU A 240 13.27 -17.19 -17.74
CA LEU A 240 14.57 -16.55 -17.94
C LEU A 240 14.47 -15.33 -18.87
N MET A 241 13.61 -15.40 -19.87
CA MET A 241 13.35 -14.30 -20.78
C MET A 241 12.93 -13.02 -20.02
N ASP A 242 11.97 -13.12 -19.08
CA ASP A 242 11.46 -11.96 -18.35
C ASP A 242 12.51 -11.38 -17.38
N LEU A 243 13.33 -12.25 -16.78
CA LEU A 243 14.48 -11.83 -15.99
C LEU A 243 15.50 -11.07 -16.86
N CYS A 244 15.81 -11.59 -18.05
CA CYS A 244 16.69 -10.92 -19.00
C CYS A 244 16.12 -9.58 -19.47
N ARG A 245 14.82 -9.52 -19.82
CA ARG A 245 14.12 -8.28 -20.19
C ARG A 245 14.30 -7.22 -19.13
N ARG A 246 14.03 -7.58 -17.88
CA ARG A 246 14.13 -6.67 -16.74
C ARG A 246 15.55 -6.17 -16.55
N THR A 247 16.53 -7.06 -16.49
CA THR A 247 17.93 -6.68 -16.30
C THR A 247 18.37 -5.70 -17.39
N ILE A 248 18.03 -5.95 -18.66
CA ILE A 248 18.33 -5.04 -19.76
C ILE A 248 17.65 -3.68 -19.58
N ARG A 249 16.35 -3.66 -19.24
CA ARG A 249 15.60 -2.41 -19.02
C ARG A 249 16.14 -1.60 -17.84
N LEU A 250 16.55 -2.25 -16.76
CA LEU A 250 17.19 -1.61 -15.60
C LEU A 250 18.56 -1.01 -15.99
N SER A 251 19.38 -1.75 -16.73
CA SER A 251 20.67 -1.25 -17.22
C SER A 251 20.52 -0.09 -18.21
N LEU A 252 19.48 -0.10 -19.05
CA LEU A 252 19.14 1.03 -19.90
C LEU A 252 18.65 2.22 -19.07
N GLY A 253 17.83 1.99 -18.05
CA GLY A 253 17.16 3.05 -17.29
C GLY A 253 15.96 3.61 -18.06
N LYS A 254 14.98 4.14 -17.31
CA LYS A 254 13.67 4.56 -17.87
C LYS A 254 13.80 5.59 -18.99
N ASP A 255 14.72 6.55 -18.85
CA ASP A 255 14.88 7.65 -19.81
C ASP A 255 15.36 7.22 -21.20
N ARG A 256 16.09 6.08 -21.26
CA ARG A 256 16.67 5.55 -22.49
C ARG A 256 15.85 4.43 -23.13
N LEU A 257 14.69 4.08 -22.54
CA LEU A 257 13.79 3.09 -23.16
C LEU A 257 13.29 3.55 -24.54
N LYS A 258 13.12 4.87 -24.74
CA LYS A 258 12.81 5.47 -26.05
C LYS A 258 13.89 5.25 -27.11
N ASP A 259 15.11 4.94 -26.70
CA ASP A 259 16.25 4.70 -27.58
C ASP A 259 16.44 3.21 -27.92
N VAL A 260 15.60 2.31 -27.39
CA VAL A 260 15.61 0.87 -27.75
C VAL A 260 15.58 0.63 -29.26
N PRO A 261 14.82 1.38 -30.08
CA PRO A 261 14.86 1.24 -31.55
C PRO A 261 16.24 1.48 -32.17
N LYS A 262 17.12 2.27 -31.52
CA LYS A 262 18.48 2.58 -31.98
C LYS A 262 19.50 1.50 -31.62
N LEU A 263 19.15 0.55 -30.75
CA LEU A 263 20.06 -0.52 -30.37
C LEU A 263 20.35 -1.45 -31.57
N PRO A 264 21.57 -2.01 -31.67
CA PRO A 264 21.94 -2.97 -32.71
C PRO A 264 21.36 -4.37 -32.40
N LEU A 265 20.05 -4.43 -32.19
CA LEU A 265 19.29 -5.64 -31.86
C LEU A 265 18.27 -5.98 -32.96
N PRO A 266 17.96 -7.27 -33.20
CA PRO A 266 16.84 -7.68 -34.03
C PRO A 266 15.51 -7.04 -33.60
N GLN A 267 14.60 -6.78 -34.54
CA GLN A 267 13.31 -6.15 -34.27
C GLN A 267 12.48 -6.91 -33.23
N ALA A 268 12.51 -8.24 -33.28
CA ALA A 268 11.83 -9.08 -32.30
C ALA A 268 12.31 -8.82 -30.86
N LEU A 269 13.62 -8.62 -30.66
CA LEU A 269 14.17 -8.30 -29.33
C LEU A 269 13.84 -6.86 -28.91
N LYS A 270 13.78 -5.91 -29.85
CA LYS A 270 13.36 -4.54 -29.58
C LYS A 270 11.90 -4.49 -29.11
N ASN A 271 11.02 -5.16 -29.84
CA ASN A 271 9.60 -5.31 -29.49
C ASN A 271 9.45 -5.99 -28.13
N TYR A 272 10.18 -7.09 -27.93
CA TYR A 272 10.23 -7.81 -26.66
C TYR A 272 10.63 -6.90 -25.50
N LEU A 273 11.66 -6.06 -25.65
CA LEU A 273 12.10 -5.11 -24.61
C LEU A 273 11.08 -3.99 -24.34
N LEU A 274 10.24 -3.65 -25.32
CA LEU A 274 9.24 -2.58 -25.24
C LEU A 274 7.83 -3.07 -24.85
N TYR A 275 7.63 -4.38 -24.68
CA TYR A 275 6.31 -5.00 -24.54
C TYR A 275 5.40 -4.73 -25.75
N GLN A 276 5.97 -4.82 -26.95
CA GLN A 276 5.29 -4.66 -28.25
C GLN A 276 5.29 -5.96 -29.03
#